data_AF-F8P8S2-F1
#
_entry.id   AF-F8P8S2-F1
#
_cell.length_a   1.000
_cell.length_b   1.000
_cell.length_c   1.000
_cell.angle_alpha   90.00
_cell.angle_beta   90.00
_cell.angle_gamma   90.00
#
_symmetry.space_group_name_H-M   'P 1'
#
loop_
_entity.id
_entity.type
_entity.pdbx_description
1 polymer ?
#
loop_
_entity_poly.entity_id
_entity_poly.type
_entity_poly.pdbx_seq_one_letter_code
_entity_poly.pdbx_strand_id
1 'polypeptide(L)'
;MSKSQSQKSNNQEVEDEGESVSQSSGNAIWTEIKTTALISYIKKHCTQGGDSLNFRRAFWPGVAADIAPLLAKGPAKSANCCGSKWGRLRTKYNEISAIANLSGVPWDNKLELNILDKSEAVWAEIVEKNPRAKAYKREVL
;
A
#
# COMPACT_ATOMS: atom_id res chain seq x y z
N MET A 1 63.32 4.85 1.02
CA MET A 1 62.29 5.11 2.06
C MET A 1 61.12 4.20 1.78
N SER A 2 60.94 3.21 2.65
CA SER A 2 59.89 2.19 2.61
C SER A 2 58.50 2.78 2.85
N LYS A 3 57.47 2.14 2.30
CA LYS A 3 56.38 1.53 3.07
C LYS A 3 55.48 0.67 2.18
N SER A 4 55.51 -0.63 2.43
CA SER A 4 54.38 -1.54 2.22
C SER A 4 53.25 -1.18 3.18
N GLN A 5 51.99 -1.36 2.78
CA GLN A 5 51.09 -2.33 3.42
C GLN A 5 49.76 -2.45 2.67
N SER A 6 49.42 -3.71 2.39
CA SER A 6 48.10 -4.21 2.01
C SER A 6 47.23 -4.32 3.25
N GLN A 7 45.94 -3.96 3.15
CA GLN A 7 44.88 -4.64 3.92
C GLN A 7 43.60 -4.77 3.07
N LYS A 8 43.17 -6.03 2.99
CA LYS A 8 41.94 -6.56 2.41
C LYS A 8 40.89 -6.70 3.52
N SER A 9 39.65 -6.32 3.25
CA SER A 9 38.43 -6.84 3.89
C SER A 9 37.31 -6.57 2.88
N ASN A 10 36.89 -7.52 2.05
CA ASN A 10 35.99 -8.64 2.34
C ASN A 10 34.94 -8.28 3.39
N ASN A 11 33.70 -8.14 2.95
CA ASN A 11 32.54 -8.67 3.66
C ASN A 11 31.49 -9.15 2.65
N GLN A 12 31.12 -10.40 2.90
CA GLN A 12 30.29 -11.33 2.16
C GLN A 12 28.83 -10.92 2.19
N GLU A 13 28.11 -11.36 1.15
CA GLU A 13 26.67 -11.42 1.00
C GLU A 13 25.90 -11.89 2.24
N VAL A 14 24.75 -11.27 2.46
CA VAL A 14 23.59 -11.97 3.03
C VAL A 14 22.50 -11.90 1.97
N GLU A 15 22.14 -13.08 1.48
CA GLU A 15 20.98 -13.34 0.62
C GLU A 15 19.71 -13.01 1.43
N ASP A 16 18.80 -12.24 0.83
CA ASP A 16 17.38 -12.33 1.19
C ASP A 16 16.60 -12.44 -0.11
N GLU A 17 16.05 -13.64 -0.27
CA GLU A 17 15.30 -14.14 -1.40
C GLU A 17 13.98 -13.38 -1.56
N GLY A 18 13.72 -12.99 -2.81
CA GLY A 18 12.36 -13.03 -3.34
C GLY A 18 11.46 -11.83 -3.05
N GLU A 19 11.55 -10.81 -3.91
CA GLU A 19 10.30 -10.22 -4.41
C GLU A 19 10.43 -9.78 -5.86
N SER A 20 9.63 -10.44 -6.71
CA SER A 20 9.61 -10.28 -8.15
C SER A 20 9.24 -8.85 -8.53
N VAL A 21 10.25 -8.05 -8.90
CA VAL A 21 10.08 -6.75 -9.53
C VAL A 21 9.48 -6.94 -10.92
N SER A 22 8.18 -6.69 -11.04
CA SER A 22 7.56 -6.37 -12.32
C SER A 22 7.59 -4.85 -12.52
N GLN A 23 8.43 -4.41 -13.45
CA GLN A 23 8.64 -3.01 -13.83
C GLN A 23 7.41 -2.43 -14.53
N SER A 24 7.00 -1.20 -14.17
CA SER A 24 6.38 -0.28 -15.14
C SER A 24 6.56 1.20 -14.77
N SER A 25 7.33 1.89 -15.61
CA SER A 25 7.39 3.34 -15.87
C SER A 25 7.40 4.31 -14.68
N GLY A 26 8.58 4.89 -14.38
CA GLY A 26 8.76 6.25 -13.81
C GLY A 26 7.99 6.65 -12.54
N ASN A 27 7.26 5.74 -11.93
CA ASN A 27 6.34 5.98 -10.84
C ASN A 27 7.12 5.79 -9.55
N ALA A 28 7.12 6.81 -8.70
CA ALA A 28 7.82 6.74 -7.44
C ALA A 28 7.37 5.47 -6.67
N ILE A 29 8.32 4.65 -6.23
CA ILE A 29 8.06 3.36 -5.56
C ILE A 29 7.42 3.63 -4.19
N TRP A 30 6.27 3.02 -3.92
CA TRP A 30 5.60 3.06 -2.62
C TRP A 30 5.91 1.79 -1.86
N THR A 31 6.95 1.82 -1.03
CA THR A 31 7.28 0.73 -0.12
C THR A 31 6.25 0.66 1.02
N GLU A 32 6.26 -0.45 1.77
CA GLU A 32 5.44 -0.60 2.96
C GLU A 32 5.71 0.52 3.97
N ILE A 33 6.98 0.78 4.31
CA ILE A 33 7.39 1.85 5.23
C ILE A 33 6.79 3.21 4.83
N LYS A 34 6.86 3.58 3.55
CA LYS A 34 6.31 4.85 3.04
C LYS A 34 4.77 4.87 3.11
N THR A 35 4.15 3.73 2.84
CA THR A 35 2.70 3.59 2.90
C THR A 35 2.19 3.66 4.35
N THR A 36 2.89 3.03 5.28
CA THR A 36 2.61 3.07 6.72
C THR A 36 2.79 4.47 7.28
N ALA A 37 3.82 5.20 6.88
CA ALA A 37 4.01 6.60 7.25
C ALA A 37 2.86 7.49 6.75
N LEU A 38 2.46 7.35 5.48
CA LEU A 38 1.30 8.05 4.91
C LEU A 38 0.03 7.81 5.74
N ILE A 39 -0.28 6.54 6.04
CA ILE A 39 -1.46 6.17 6.81
C ILE A 39 -1.37 6.72 8.24
N SER A 40 -0.19 6.64 8.86
CA SER A 40 0.03 7.13 10.23
C SER A 40 -0.17 8.64 10.34
N TYR A 41 0.37 9.40 9.39
CA TYR A 41 0.13 10.85 9.31
C TYR A 41 -1.36 11.14 9.16
N ILE A 42 -2.04 10.45 8.25
CA ILE A 42 -3.48 10.64 8.03
C ILE A 42 -4.30 10.30 9.27
N LYS A 43 -3.98 9.21 9.99
CA LYS A 43 -4.63 8.85 11.26
C LYS A 43 -4.46 9.95 12.31
N LYS A 44 -3.27 10.54 12.42
CA LYS A 44 -2.98 11.63 13.35
C LYS A 44 -3.78 12.91 13.02
N HIS A 45 -4.05 13.14 11.73
CA HIS A 45 -4.71 14.35 11.24
C HIS A 45 -6.12 14.10 10.66
N CYS A 46 -6.77 13.00 11.06
CA CYS A 46 -8.02 12.55 10.44
C CYS A 46 -9.15 13.59 10.52
N THR A 47 -9.18 14.39 11.58
CA THR A 47 -10.15 15.48 11.80
C THR A 47 -10.13 16.53 10.68
N GLN A 48 -9.00 16.71 9.98
CA GLN A 48 -8.89 17.65 8.86
C GLN A 48 -9.56 17.14 7.57
N GLY A 49 -9.83 15.83 7.48
CA GLY A 49 -10.50 15.20 6.34
C GLY A 49 -12.00 15.02 6.53
N GLY A 50 -12.52 15.31 7.73
CA GLY A 50 -13.91 15.03 8.13
C GLY A 50 -14.28 13.55 8.00
N ASP A 51 -15.59 13.28 8.03
CA ASP A 51 -16.13 11.90 8.01
C ASP A 51 -15.74 11.11 6.75
N SER A 52 -15.48 11.82 5.65
CA SER A 52 -15.16 11.20 4.36
C SER A 52 -13.65 11.00 4.12
N LEU A 53 -12.80 11.48 5.04
CA LEU A 53 -11.34 11.53 4.91
C LEU A 53 -10.88 12.14 3.57
N ASN A 54 -11.59 13.19 3.15
CA ASN A 54 -11.28 13.99 1.97
C ASN A 54 -10.48 15.23 2.39
N PHE A 55 -9.19 15.24 2.06
CA PHE A 55 -8.29 16.31 2.48
C PHE A 55 -8.16 17.40 1.42
N ARG A 56 -8.11 18.66 1.88
CA ARG A 56 -7.87 19.84 1.02
C ARG A 56 -6.48 19.78 0.40
N ARG A 57 -6.26 20.46 -0.73
CA ARG A 57 -4.95 20.50 -1.41
C ARG A 57 -3.79 20.92 -0.49
N ALA A 58 -4.05 21.84 0.43
CA ALA A 58 -3.06 22.36 1.39
C ALA A 58 -2.60 21.33 2.45
N PHE A 59 -3.30 20.20 2.59
CA PHE A 59 -2.92 19.12 3.51
C PHE A 59 -1.69 18.34 3.03
N TRP A 60 -1.65 18.05 1.73
CA TRP A 60 -0.71 17.14 1.11
C TRP A 60 0.77 17.57 1.16
N PRO A 61 1.12 18.87 1.12
CA PRO A 61 2.49 19.31 1.37
C PRO A 61 3.04 18.86 2.72
N GLY A 62 2.25 18.88 3.79
CA GLY A 62 2.68 18.42 5.12
C GLY A 62 2.99 16.92 5.13
N VAL A 63 2.14 16.12 4.48
CA VAL A 63 2.35 14.67 4.28
C VAL A 63 3.64 14.40 3.50
N ALA A 64 3.87 15.14 2.42
CA ALA A 64 5.07 14.97 1.59
C ALA A 64 6.35 15.28 2.38
N ALA A 65 6.33 16.32 3.23
CA ALA A 65 7.44 16.66 4.10
C ALA A 65 7.72 15.57 5.15
N ASP A 66 6.68 14.98 5.73
CA ASP A 66 6.80 13.89 6.72
C ASP A 66 7.39 12.60 6.12
N ILE A 67 7.02 12.27 4.88
CA ILE A 67 7.50 11.06 4.19
C ILE A 67 8.89 11.28 3.56
N ALA A 68 9.30 12.53 3.30
CA ALA A 68 10.56 12.84 2.62
C ALA A 68 11.82 12.18 3.23
N PRO A 69 12.00 12.12 4.56
CA PRO A 69 13.15 11.43 5.17
C PRO A 69 13.19 9.92 4.88
N LEU A 70 12.04 9.31 4.57
CA LEU A 70 11.92 7.88 4.26
C LEU A 70 12.26 7.57 2.79
N LEU A 71 12.58 8.61 2.00
CA LEU A 71 12.95 8.49 0.59
C LEU A 71 14.48 8.36 0.45
N ALA A 72 15.05 7.29 1.01
CA ALA A 72 16.49 7.01 0.89
C ALA A 72 16.92 6.73 -0.57
N LYS A 73 15.99 6.38 -1.46
CA LYS A 73 16.21 6.14 -2.89
C LYS A 73 15.02 6.66 -3.71
N GLY A 74 15.32 7.40 -4.79
CA GLY A 74 14.37 7.85 -5.80
C GLY A 74 13.84 9.29 -5.62
N PRO A 75 13.05 9.80 -6.59
CA PRO A 75 12.54 11.16 -6.57
C PRO A 75 11.66 11.44 -5.34
N ALA A 76 11.74 12.69 -4.84
CA ALA A 76 10.87 13.16 -3.78
C ALA A 76 9.39 12.93 -4.14
N LYS A 77 8.62 12.35 -3.22
CA LYS A 77 7.17 12.19 -3.40
C LYS A 77 6.54 13.57 -3.32
N SER A 78 5.96 14.04 -4.41
CA SER A 78 5.21 15.30 -4.38
C SER A 78 3.95 15.16 -3.54
N ALA A 79 3.41 16.30 -3.09
CA ALA A 79 2.09 16.40 -2.49
C ALA A 79 1.02 15.69 -3.34
N ASN A 80 1.08 15.86 -4.67
CA ASN A 80 0.16 15.21 -5.60
C ASN A 80 0.29 13.68 -5.59
N CYS A 81 1.51 13.15 -5.51
CA CYS A 81 1.75 11.71 -5.38
C CYS A 81 1.13 11.15 -4.09
N CYS A 82 1.26 11.85 -2.97
CA CYS A 82 0.70 11.45 -1.68
C CYS A 82 -0.84 11.41 -1.73
N GLY A 83 -1.47 12.47 -2.25
CA GLY A 83 -2.92 12.52 -2.43
C GLY A 83 -3.44 11.42 -3.35
N SER A 84 -2.74 11.17 -4.48
CA SER A 84 -3.10 10.10 -5.42
C SER A 84 -2.99 8.71 -4.78
N LYS A 85 -1.94 8.43 -4.00
CA LYS A 85 -1.79 7.17 -3.28
C LYS A 85 -2.88 6.98 -2.23
N TRP A 86 -3.19 8.02 -1.44
CA TRP A 86 -4.29 7.97 -0.48
C TRP A 86 -5.63 7.68 -1.16
N GLY A 87 -5.92 8.37 -2.27
CA GLY A 87 -7.14 8.15 -3.05
C GLY A 87 -7.30 6.68 -3.44
N ARG A 88 -6.24 6.04 -3.95
CA ARG A 88 -6.26 4.61 -4.31
C ARG A 88 -6.46 3.70 -3.09
N LEU A 89 -5.76 3.97 -1.98
CA LEU A 89 -5.90 3.19 -0.74
C LEU A 89 -7.32 3.28 -0.18
N ARG A 90 -7.87 4.49 -0.08
CA ARG A 90 -9.22 4.74 0.42
C ARG A 90 -10.28 4.09 -0.45
N THR A 91 -10.16 4.18 -1.78
CA THR A 91 -11.08 3.50 -2.70
C THR A 91 -11.06 1.99 -2.47
N LYS A 92 -9.86 1.38 -2.43
CA LYS A 92 -9.72 -0.06 -2.17
C LYS A 92 -10.31 -0.46 -0.81
N TYR A 93 -10.00 0.29 0.24
CA TYR A 93 -10.56 0.07 1.58
C TYR A 93 -12.09 0.13 1.59
N ASN A 94 -12.69 1.13 0.93
CA ASN A 94 -14.14 1.28 0.86
C ASN A 94 -14.80 0.14 0.07
N GLU A 95 -14.19 -0.28 -1.04
CA GLU A 95 -14.67 -1.42 -1.84
C GLU A 95 -14.66 -2.71 -1.01
N ILE A 96 -13.56 -2.98 -0.31
CA ILE A 96 -13.41 -4.13 0.58
C ILE A 96 -14.39 -4.05 1.76
N SER A 97 -14.50 -2.90 2.40
CA SER A 97 -15.39 -2.69 3.55
C SER A 97 -16.86 -2.87 3.15
N ALA A 98 -17.24 -2.43 1.95
CA ALA A 98 -18.58 -2.67 1.43
C ALA A 98 -18.87 -4.16 1.25
N ILE A 99 -17.90 -4.94 0.76
CA ILE A 99 -18.04 -6.40 0.63
C ILE A 99 -18.10 -7.05 2.01
N ALA A 100 -17.24 -6.65 2.95
CA ALA A 100 -17.19 -7.20 4.30
C ALA A 100 -18.47 -6.92 5.12
N ASN A 101 -19.15 -5.81 4.83
CA ASN A 101 -20.43 -5.47 5.46
C ASN A 101 -21.63 -6.22 4.84
N LEU A 102 -21.44 -7.00 3.77
CA LEU A 102 -22.48 -7.90 3.28
C LEU A 102 -22.64 -9.06 4.29
N SER A 103 -23.89 -9.31 4.71
CA SER A 103 -24.22 -10.41 5.61
C SER A 103 -23.65 -11.74 5.10
N GLY A 104 -23.01 -12.52 5.99
CA GLY A 104 -22.55 -13.88 5.69
C GLY A 104 -21.16 -13.99 5.05
N VAL A 105 -20.40 -12.90 4.87
CA VAL A 105 -18.99 -12.94 4.44
C VAL A 105 -18.06 -12.93 5.67
N PRO A 106 -17.42 -14.05 6.04
CA PRO A 106 -16.45 -14.05 7.13
C PRO A 106 -15.20 -13.30 6.66
N TRP A 107 -14.83 -12.25 7.38
CA TRP A 107 -13.58 -11.53 7.19
C TRP A 107 -12.55 -12.05 8.20
N ASP A 108 -11.44 -12.62 7.72
CA ASP A 108 -10.30 -13.00 8.57
C ASP A 108 -9.08 -12.12 8.24
N ASN A 109 -8.63 -11.35 9.23
CA ASN A 109 -7.42 -10.52 9.13
C ASN A 109 -6.13 -11.35 8.97
N LYS A 110 -6.13 -12.62 9.41
CA LYS A 110 -4.97 -13.52 9.34
C LYS A 110 -4.78 -14.17 7.98
N LEU A 111 -5.84 -14.24 7.17
CA LEU A 111 -5.81 -14.90 5.87
C LEU A 111 -5.70 -13.89 4.71
N GLU A 112 -5.29 -12.65 4.97
CA GLU A 112 -4.99 -11.62 3.95
C GLU A 112 -5.98 -11.57 2.77
N LEU A 113 -7.21 -11.08 3.01
CA LEU A 113 -8.29 -11.00 2.01
C LEU A 113 -8.85 -12.36 1.54
N ASN A 114 -8.97 -13.34 2.44
CA ASN A 114 -9.60 -14.62 2.13
C ASN A 114 -11.13 -14.53 2.14
N ILE A 115 -11.73 -13.86 1.16
CA ILE A 115 -13.15 -14.09 0.77
C ILE A 115 -13.30 -15.49 0.12
N LEU A 116 -12.36 -16.41 0.37
CA LEU A 116 -11.89 -17.39 -0.60
C LEU A 116 -12.60 -18.74 -0.54
N ASP A 117 -13.40 -19.02 0.49
CA ASP A 117 -14.19 -20.25 0.57
C ASP A 117 -15.69 -19.97 0.43
N LYS A 118 -16.06 -19.09 -0.50
CA LYS A 118 -17.45 -18.84 -0.86
C LYS A 118 -17.77 -19.51 -2.19
N SER A 119 -18.93 -20.15 -2.26
CA SER A 119 -19.42 -20.78 -3.48
C SER A 119 -19.59 -19.75 -4.61
N GLU A 120 -19.56 -20.21 -5.85
CA GLU A 120 -19.76 -19.35 -7.03
C GLU A 120 -21.05 -18.52 -6.94
N ALA A 121 -22.10 -19.09 -6.35
CA ALA A 121 -23.38 -18.41 -6.14
C ALA A 121 -23.24 -17.18 -5.21
N VAL A 122 -22.45 -17.28 -4.15
CA VAL A 122 -22.20 -16.15 -3.23
C VAL A 122 -21.36 -15.08 -3.93
N TRP A 123 -20.37 -15.47 -4.74
CA TRP A 123 -19.60 -14.51 -5.54
C TRP A 123 -20.45 -13.81 -6.60
N ALA A 124 -21.39 -14.51 -7.24
CA ALA A 124 -22.32 -13.91 -8.19
C ALA A 124 -23.19 -12.83 -7.52
N GLU A 125 -23.72 -13.09 -6.33
CA GLU A 125 -24.51 -12.10 -5.56
C GLU A 125 -23.66 -10.90 -5.13
N ILE A 126 -22.42 -11.13 -4.70
CA ILE A 126 -21.48 -10.06 -4.33
C ILE A 126 -21.15 -9.19 -5.55
N VAL A 127 -20.89 -9.79 -6.72
CA VAL A 127 -20.60 -9.07 -7.96
C VAL A 127 -21.84 -8.33 -8.49
N GLU A 128 -23.03 -8.89 -8.33
CA GLU A 128 -24.29 -8.21 -8.65
C GLU A 128 -24.45 -6.92 -7.83
N LYS A 129 -24.21 -6.99 -6.51
CA LYS A 129 -24.31 -5.83 -5.61
C LYS A 129 -23.13 -4.87 -5.71
N ASN A 130 -21.95 -5.37 -6.07
CA ASN A 130 -20.73 -4.59 -6.21
C ASN A 130 -19.92 -5.11 -7.41
N PRO A 131 -20.15 -4.62 -8.64
CA PRO A 131 -19.47 -5.11 -9.84
C PRO A 131 -17.94 -5.05 -9.79
N ARG A 132 -17.38 -4.14 -8.99
CA ARG A 132 -15.92 -4.04 -8.79
C ARG A 132 -15.35 -5.16 -7.94
N ALA A 133 -16.19 -5.86 -7.18
CA ALA A 133 -15.82 -7.01 -6.37
C ALA A 133 -15.18 -8.13 -7.20
N LYS A 134 -15.50 -8.20 -8.50
CA LYS A 134 -14.93 -9.18 -9.44
C LYS A 134 -13.40 -9.19 -9.44
N ALA A 135 -12.76 -8.02 -9.24
CA ALA A 135 -11.31 -7.90 -9.20
C ALA A 135 -10.66 -8.51 -7.94
N TYR A 136 -11.46 -8.85 -6.93
CA TYR A 136 -10.99 -9.42 -5.66
C TYR A 136 -11.29 -10.92 -5.53
N LYS A 137 -12.00 -11.52 -6.51
CA LYS A 137 -12.21 -12.96 -6.56
C LYS A 137 -10.87 -13.63 -6.91
N ARG A 138 -10.35 -14.45 -6.01
CA ARG A 138 -9.20 -15.32 -6.29
C ARG A 138 -9.73 -16.66 -6.79
N GLU A 139 -9.21 -17.13 -7.91
CA GLU A 139 -9.44 -18.52 -8.32
C GLU A 139 -8.48 -19.39 -7.51
N VAL A 140 -9.02 -20.34 -6.74
CA VAL A 140 -8.22 -21.40 -6.13
C VAL A 140 -7.83 -22.34 -7.26
N LEU A 141 -6.53 -22.41 -7.57
CA LEU A 141 -5.94 -23.41 -8.47
C LEU A 141 -5.88 -24.77 -7.78
#